data_AF-A0A935A3D3-F1
#
_entry.id   AF-A0A935A3D3-F1
#
_cell.length_a   1.000
_cell.length_b   1.000
_cell.length_c   1.000
_cell.angle_alpha   90.00
_cell.angle_beta   90.00
_cell.angle_gamma   90.00
#
_symmetry.space_group_name_H-M   'P 1'
#
loop_
_entity.id
_entity.type
_entity.pdbx_description
1 polymer ?
#
loop_
_entity_poly.entity_id
_entity_poly.type
_entity_poly.pdbx_seq_one_letter_code
_entity_poly.pdbx_strand_id
1 'polypeptide(L)'
;MTGTKQKPKAFATLCGRIFREADPQYFPAAQHRGRKIILCTDACLGAFLADPDVFCKVHRNSDKAAARMKKEIEHLIGLWSQYDPSAKSD
;
A
#
# COMPACT_ATOMS: atom_id res chain seq x y z
N MET A 1 -32.96 1.47 2.12
CA MET A 1 -31.71 0.99 1.47
C MET A 1 -30.53 1.77 2.05
N THR A 2 -30.02 1.36 3.21
CA THR A 2 -28.87 2.02 3.86
C THR A 2 -27.57 1.50 3.27
N GLY A 3 -27.12 2.13 2.18
CA GLY A 3 -25.80 1.85 1.60
C GLY A 3 -24.71 2.28 2.57
N THR A 4 -24.06 1.32 3.22
CA THR A 4 -22.82 1.55 3.98
C THR A 4 -21.78 2.17 3.05
N LYS A 5 -21.57 3.50 3.14
CA LYS A 5 -20.45 4.19 2.50
C LYS A 5 -19.16 3.60 3.10
N GLN A 6 -18.58 2.61 2.44
CA GLN A 6 -17.25 2.12 2.78
C GLN A 6 -16.30 3.31 2.68
N LYS A 7 -15.65 3.67 3.79
CA LYS A 7 -14.58 4.69 3.77
C LYS A 7 -13.57 4.29 2.68
N PRO A 8 -13.19 5.21 1.78
CA PRO A 8 -12.17 4.92 0.78
C PRO A 8 -10.94 4.37 1.49
N LYS A 9 -10.58 3.12 1.20
CA LYS A 9 -9.39 2.52 1.79
C LYS A 9 -8.20 3.13 1.07
N ALA A 10 -7.26 3.69 1.84
CA ALA A 10 -6.05 4.20 1.25
C ALA A 10 -5.33 3.08 0.49
N PHE A 11 -4.83 3.38 -0.70
CA PHE A 11 -4.07 2.43 -1.51
C PHE A 11 -2.78 3.07 -2.02
N ALA A 12 -1.78 2.22 -2.24
CA ALA A 12 -0.50 2.63 -2.80
C ALA A 12 -0.41 2.21 -4.27
N THR A 13 0.16 3.07 -5.08
CA THR A 13 0.59 2.76 -6.45
C THR A 13 2.00 2.18 -6.43
N LEU A 14 2.40 1.51 -7.51
CA LEU A 14 3.72 0.90 -7.62
C LEU A 14 4.86 1.90 -7.42
N CYS A 15 4.68 3.17 -7.81
CA CYS A 15 5.67 4.22 -7.59
C CYS A 15 5.75 4.75 -6.15
N GLY A 16 4.87 4.29 -5.24
CA GLY A 16 4.89 4.63 -3.82
C GLY A 16 3.99 5.79 -3.42
N ARG A 17 3.21 6.35 -4.36
CA ARG A 17 2.18 7.34 -4.01
C ARG A 17 1.00 6.65 -3.32
N ILE A 18 0.60 7.21 -2.17
CA ILE A 18 -0.53 6.75 -1.37
C ILE A 18 -1.72 7.68 -1.63
N PHE A 19 -2.83 7.12 -2.09
CA PHE A 19 -4.08 7.83 -2.29
C PHE A 19 -5.04 7.45 -1.16
N ARG A 20 -5.56 8.43 -0.43
CA ARG A 20 -6.43 8.21 0.74
C ARG A 20 -7.92 8.41 0.43
N GLU A 21 -8.23 9.17 -0.61
CA GLU A 21 -9.58 9.61 -0.96
C GLU A 21 -9.87 9.40 -2.46
N ALA A 22 -9.22 8.42 -3.07
CA ALA A 22 -9.46 8.07 -4.46
C ALA A 22 -9.93 6.62 -4.58
N ASP A 23 -10.69 6.32 -5.62
CA ASP A 23 -11.08 4.95 -5.94
C ASP A 23 -10.00 4.32 -6.85
N PRO A 24 -9.40 3.18 -6.44
CA PRO A 24 -8.41 2.47 -7.24
C PRO A 24 -8.88 2.08 -8.65
N GLN A 25 -10.19 2.01 -8.90
CA GLN A 25 -10.74 1.64 -10.21
C GLN A 25 -10.46 2.68 -11.30
N TYR A 26 -10.25 3.95 -10.93
CA TYR A 26 -9.90 5.01 -11.89
C TYR A 26 -8.42 5.06 -12.22
N PHE A 27 -7.61 4.20 -11.61
CA PHE A 27 -6.17 4.15 -11.85
C PHE A 27 -5.83 2.99 -12.79
N PRO A 28 -4.88 3.20 -13.72
CA PRO A 28 -4.42 2.14 -14.59
C PRO A 28 -3.83 1.01 -13.75
N ALA A 29 -4.13 -0.22 -14.13
CA ALA A 29 -3.66 -1.40 -13.42
C ALA A 29 -3.25 -2.51 -14.39
N ALA A 30 -2.25 -3.29 -14.00
CA ALA A 30 -1.74 -4.40 -14.79
C ALA A 30 -1.52 -5.64 -13.92
N GLN A 31 -1.62 -6.82 -14.52
CA GLN A 31 -1.31 -8.08 -13.85
C GLN A 31 0.18 -8.40 -14.03
N HIS A 32 0.89 -8.70 -12.93
CA HIS A 32 2.30 -9.07 -12.97
C HIS A 32 2.63 -10.07 -11.88
N ARG A 33 3.27 -11.19 -12.24
CA ARG A 33 3.68 -12.25 -11.29
C ARG A 33 2.54 -12.68 -10.34
N GLY A 34 1.33 -12.80 -10.87
CA GLY A 34 0.15 -13.20 -10.09
C GLY A 34 -0.43 -12.12 -9.17
N ARG A 35 0.06 -10.87 -9.24
CA ARG A 35 -0.46 -9.74 -8.46
C ARG A 35 -1.00 -8.65 -9.38
N LYS A 36 -2.10 -8.00 -8.96
CA LYS A 36 -2.58 -6.78 -9.61
C LYS A 36 -1.79 -5.59 -9.08
N ILE A 37 -1.14 -4.88 -9.99
CA ILE A 37 -0.36 -3.68 -9.70
C ILE A 37 -1.17 -2.46 -10.13
N ILE A 38 -1.28 -1.46 -9.26
CA ILE A 38 -1.92 -0.18 -9.57
C ILE A 38 -0.83 0.85 -9.88
N LEU A 39 -1.01 1.59 -10.96
CA LEU A 39 -0.05 2.57 -11.49
C LEU A 39 -0.66 3.98 -11.36
N CYS A 40 0.20 4.99 -11.22
CA CYS A 40 -0.28 6.34 -10.97
C CYS A 40 -0.79 7.08 -12.22
N THR A 41 -0.36 6.68 -13.42
CA THR A 41 -0.71 7.33 -14.70
C THR A 41 -0.62 6.33 -15.86
N ASP A 42 -1.23 6.65 -17.00
CA ASP A 42 -1.11 5.85 -18.23
C ASP A 42 0.33 5.80 -18.77
N ALA A 43 1.13 6.83 -18.53
CA ALA A 43 2.56 6.80 -18.86
C ALA A 43 3.31 5.72 -18.06
N CYS A 44 2.97 5.55 -16.78
CA CYS A 44 3.51 4.45 -15.98
C CYS A 44 3.01 3.08 -16.44
N LEU A 45 1.78 3.00 -16.98
CA LEU A 45 1.29 1.78 -17.64
C LEU A 45 2.06 1.47 -18.90
N GLY A 46 2.27 2.44 -19.79
CA GLY A 46 3.06 2.25 -21.00
C GLY A 46 4.50 1.81 -20.69
N ALA A 47 5.15 2.47 -19.74
CA ALA A 47 6.50 2.09 -19.30
C ALA A 47 6.56 0.70 -18.65
N PHE A 48 5.54 0.35 -17.87
CA PHE A 48 5.41 -0.99 -17.29
C PHE A 48 5.19 -2.08 -18.35
N LEU A 49 4.37 -1.81 -19.36
CA LEU A 49 4.10 -2.77 -20.44
C LEU A 49 5.31 -2.94 -21.38
N ALA A 50 6.15 -1.91 -21.52
CA ALA A 50 7.36 -1.97 -22.33
C ALA A 50 8.44 -2.88 -21.71
N ASP A 51 8.71 -2.73 -20.41
CA ASP A 51 9.62 -3.61 -19.66
C ASP A 51 9.18 -3.73 -18.20
N PRO A 52 8.36 -4.74 -17.86
CA PRO A 52 7.77 -4.86 -16.53
C PRO A 52 8.82 -5.20 -15.46
N ASP A 53 9.86 -5.98 -15.78
CA ASP A 53 10.89 -6.37 -14.83
C ASP A 53 11.80 -5.20 -14.47
N VAL A 54 12.25 -4.42 -15.47
CA VAL A 54 13.02 -3.20 -15.22
C VAL A 54 12.17 -2.16 -14.52
N PHE A 55 10.93 -1.94 -14.96
CA PHE A 55 10.02 -1.00 -14.33
C PHE A 55 9.77 -1.36 -12.86
N CYS A 56 9.48 -2.63 -12.56
CA CYS A 56 9.33 -3.09 -11.19
C CYS A 56 10.63 -2.95 -10.40
N LYS A 57 11.81 -3.21 -10.98
CA LYS A 57 13.09 -3.04 -10.29
C LYS A 57 13.33 -1.60 -9.84
N VAL A 58 13.04 -0.62 -10.70
CA VAL A 58 13.27 0.80 -10.40
C VAL A 58 12.15 1.41 -9.54
N HIS A 59 10.92 0.91 -9.64
CA HIS A 59 9.76 1.43 -8.90
C HIS A 59 9.42 0.63 -7.62
N ARG A 60 10.06 -0.51 -7.33
CA ARG A 60 9.81 -1.35 -6.14
C ARG A 60 10.09 -0.70 -4.77
N ASN A 61 10.45 0.57 -4.73
CA ASN A 61 10.61 1.29 -3.46
C ASN A 61 9.32 1.30 -2.64
N SER A 62 8.15 1.22 -3.27
CA SER A 62 6.84 1.14 -2.61
C SER A 62 6.63 -0.17 -1.84
N ASP A 63 6.96 -1.33 -2.43
CA ASP A 63 6.88 -2.64 -1.78
C ASP A 63 7.82 -2.71 -0.57
N LYS A 64 9.05 -2.19 -0.71
CA LYS A 64 10.00 -2.11 0.39
C LYS A 64 9.53 -1.17 1.50
N ALA A 65 8.96 -0.02 1.13
CA ALA A 65 8.39 0.93 2.08
C ALA A 65 7.17 0.34 2.81
N ALA A 66 6.28 -0.34 2.10
CA ALA A 66 5.11 -1.02 2.67
C ALA A 66 5.54 -2.16 3.60
N ALA A 67 6.54 -2.95 3.22
CA ALA A 67 7.11 -3.99 4.07
C ALA A 67 7.78 -3.41 5.32
N ARG A 68 8.47 -2.27 5.21
CA ARG A 68 9.05 -1.56 6.35
C ARG A 68 7.97 -1.04 7.30
N MET A 69 6.95 -0.37 6.77
CA MET A 69 5.82 0.12 7.56
C MET A 69 5.07 -1.02 8.26
N LYS A 70 4.86 -2.14 7.58
CA LYS A 70 4.23 -3.32 8.18
C LYS A 70 5.03 -3.84 9.39
N LYS A 71 6.36 -3.96 9.26
CA LYS A 71 7.23 -4.35 10.37
C LYS A 71 7.16 -3.36 11.54
N GLU A 72 7.09 -2.07 11.25
CA GLU A 72 7.01 -1.01 12.26
C GLU A 72 5.67 -1.06 13.02
N ILE A 73 4.56 -1.29 12.32
CA ILE A 73 3.23 -1.51 12.92
C ILE A 73 3.24 -2.78 13.79
N GLU A 74 3.75 -3.90 13.28
CA GLU A 74 3.85 -5.15 14.05
C GLU A 74 4.69 -4.97 15.32
N HIS A 75 5.80 -4.23 15.23
CA HIS A 75 6.62 -3.90 16.38
C HIS A 75 5.88 -3.04 17.41
N LEU A 76 5.18 -1.99 16.96
CA LEU A 76 4.38 -1.13 17.83
C LEU A 76 3.24 -1.89 18.51
N ILE A 77 2.56 -2.79 17.79
CA ILE A 77 1.55 -3.69 18.37
C ILE A 77 2.18 -4.56 19.45
N GLY A 78 3.35 -5.16 19.18
CA GLY A 78 4.07 -5.97 20.17
C GLY A 78 4.48 -5.18 21.42
N LEU A 79 4.87 -3.92 21.27
CA LEU A 79 5.16 -3.03 22.41
C LEU A 79 3.89 -2.71 23.21
N TRP A 80 2.78 -2.42 22.53
CA TRP A 80 1.50 -2.12 23.17
C TRP A 80 0.88 -3.35 23.85
N SER A 81 1.05 -4.56 23.31
CA SER A 81 0.60 -5.79 23.95
C SER A 81 1.36 -6.11 25.24
N GLN A 82 2.58 -5.58 25.40
CA GLN A 82 3.36 -5.69 26.64
C GLN A 82 3.06 -4.57 27.64
N TYR A 83 2.33 -3.53 27.24
CA TYR A 83 1.98 -2.42 28.10
C TYR A 83 0.77 -2.80 28.96
N ASP A 84 1.03 -3.12 30.24
CA ASP A 84 -0.01 -3.28 31.25
C ASP A 84 -0.21 -1.95 32.01
N PRO A 85 -1.34 -1.25 31.83
CA PRO A 85 -1.60 0.01 32.52
C PRO A 85 -1.85 -0.14 34.03
N SER A 86 -2.06 -1.36 34.54
CA SER A 86 -2.28 -1.65 35.96
C SER A 86 -1.00 -1.68 36.79
N ALA A 87 0.19 -1.69 36.16
CA ALA A 87 1.47 -1.75 36.86
C ALA A 87 1.96 -0.39 37.40
N LYS A 88 1.22 0.71 37.17
CA LYS A 88 1.47 2.02 37.79
C LYS A 88 0.35 2.37 38.76
N SER A 89 0.46 1.86 39.98
CA SER A 89 -0.32 2.33 41.12
C SER A 89 0.60 2.30 42.34
N ASP A 90 1.24 3.43 42.62
CA ASP A 90 1.78 3.79 43.93
C ASP A 90 1.50 5.29 44.15
#